data_AF-A0A816QEX8-F1
#
_entry.id   AF-A0A816QEX8-F1
#
_cell.length_a   1.000
_cell.length_b   1.000
_cell.length_c   1.000
_cell.angle_alpha   90.00
_cell.angle_beta   90.00
_cell.angle_gamma   90.00
#
_symmetry.space_group_name_H-M   'P 1'
#
loop_
_entity.id
_entity.type
_entity.pdbx_description
1 polymer ?
#
loop_
_entity_poly.entity_id
_entity_poly.type
_entity_poly.pdbx_seq_one_letter_code
_entity_poly.pdbx_strand_id
1 'polypeptide(L)'
;MMIPTDIRIKIVFLMVKFESSTVVRRKLQVEFGNKTPSVVSIQPTFERFCETGTVEDRERSGRPSKITEEKIDEVSDVLKNEPQSSVH
;
A
#
# COMPACT_ATOMS: atom_id res chain seq x y z
N MET A 1 4.29 -4.87 -9.50
CA MET A 1 3.36 -4.57 -10.62
C MET A 1 2.14 -3.92 -10.00
N MET A 2 1.70 -2.77 -10.51
CA MET A 2 0.53 -2.07 -9.94
C MET A 2 -0.74 -2.80 -10.38
N ILE A 3 -1.59 -3.22 -9.44
CA ILE A 3 -2.87 -3.87 -9.77
C ILE A 3 -3.87 -2.77 -10.12
N PRO A 4 -4.46 -2.76 -11.32
CA PRO A 4 -5.49 -1.81 -11.70
C PRO A 4 -6.66 -1.76 -10.69
N THR A 5 -7.24 -0.58 -10.48
CA THR A 5 -8.30 -0.35 -9.47
C THR A 5 -9.54 -1.22 -9.71
N ASP A 6 -9.95 -1.40 -10.96
CA ASP A 6 -11.03 -2.30 -11.38
C ASP A 6 -10.78 -3.75 -10.93
N ILE A 7 -9.55 -4.24 -11.09
CA ILE A 7 -9.16 -5.58 -10.63
C ILE A 7 -9.19 -5.67 -9.10
N ARG A 8 -8.75 -4.63 -8.38
CA ARG A 8 -8.80 -4.58 -6.90
C ARG A 8 -10.23 -4.58 -6.38
N ILE A 9 -11.12 -3.81 -6.99
CA ILE A 9 -12.56 -3.84 -6.69
C ILE A 9 -13.11 -5.25 -6.87
N LYS A 10 -12.75 -5.92 -7.98
CA LYS A 10 -13.20 -7.29 -8.23
C LYS A 10 -12.64 -8.30 -7.23
N ILE A 11 -11.38 -8.14 -6.81
CA ILE A 11 -10.78 -8.95 -5.73
C ILE A 11 -11.64 -8.86 -4.47
N VAL A 12 -12.02 -7.66 -4.04
CA VAL A 12 -12.82 -7.47 -2.83
C VAL A 12 -14.15 -8.22 -2.94
N PHE A 13 -14.91 -8.00 -4.02
CA PHE A 13 -16.20 -8.67 -4.20
C PHE A 13 -16.09 -10.20 -4.24
N LEU A 14 -15.07 -10.73 -4.91
CA LEU A 14 -14.88 -12.17 -5.04
C LEU A 14 -14.34 -12.79 -3.75
N MET A 15 -13.49 -12.09 -2.99
CA MET A 15 -12.98 -12.57 -1.69
C MET A 15 -14.09 -12.67 -0.66
N VAL A 16 -14.99 -11.68 -0.58
CA VAL A 16 -16.18 -11.75 0.29
C VAL A 16 -17.07 -12.95 -0.06
N LYS A 17 -17.13 -13.34 -1.33
CA LYS A 17 -17.99 -14.44 -1.80
C LYS A 17 -17.39 -15.84 -1.62
N PHE A 18 -16.08 -15.98 -1.78
CA PHE A 18 -15.43 -17.29 -1.91
C PHE A 18 -14.39 -17.59 -0.83
N GLU A 19 -13.89 -16.57 -0.11
CA GLU A 19 -12.90 -16.69 0.97
C GLU A 19 -11.64 -17.49 0.59
N SER A 20 -11.31 -17.56 -0.71
CA SER A 20 -10.21 -18.37 -1.24
C SER A 20 -9.50 -17.67 -2.39
N SER A 21 -8.27 -17.22 -2.12
CA SER A 21 -7.43 -16.54 -3.13
C SER A 21 -7.21 -17.38 -4.40
N THR A 22 -7.16 -18.72 -4.30
CA THR A 22 -7.04 -19.61 -5.45
C THR A 22 -8.29 -19.61 -6.33
N VAL A 23 -9.48 -19.66 -5.72
CA VAL A 23 -10.76 -19.59 -6.44
C VAL A 23 -10.93 -18.21 -7.07
N VAL A 24 -10.63 -17.16 -6.31
CA VAL A 24 -10.68 -15.77 -6.80
C VAL A 24 -9.75 -15.58 -8.00
N ARG A 25 -8.51 -16.09 -7.95
CA ARG A 25 -7.61 -16.03 -9.11
C ARG A 25 -8.19 -16.68 -10.35
N ARG A 26 -8.78 -17.87 -10.22
CA ARG A 26 -9.41 -18.57 -11.36
C ARG A 26 -10.55 -17.75 -11.96
N LYS A 27 -11.37 -17.11 -11.11
CA LYS A 27 -12.46 -16.23 -11.56
C LYS A 27 -11.94 -14.97 -12.26
N LEU A 28 -10.92 -14.32 -11.70
CA LEU A 28 -10.26 -13.18 -12.33
C LEU A 28 -9.61 -13.56 -13.67
N GLN A 29 -9.05 -14.76 -13.78
CA GLN A 29 -8.42 -15.24 -15.01
C GLN A 29 -9.41 -15.38 -16.18
N VAL A 30 -10.67 -15.72 -15.90
CA VAL A 30 -11.73 -15.76 -16.92
C VAL A 30 -12.03 -14.36 -17.48
N GLU A 31 -11.94 -13.33 -16.64
CA GLU A 31 -12.34 -11.95 -17.00
C GLU A 31 -11.16 -11.11 -17.51
N PHE A 32 -9.98 -11.24 -16.88
CA PHE A 32 -8.81 -10.39 -17.10
C PHE A 32 -7.62 -11.12 -17.76
N GLY A 33 -7.70 -12.44 -17.96
CA GLY A 33 -6.69 -13.23 -18.64
C GLY A 33 -5.28 -12.99 -18.07
N ASN A 34 -4.35 -12.56 -18.92
CA ASN A 34 -2.95 -12.32 -18.57
C ASN A 34 -2.73 -11.13 -17.62
N LYS A 35 -3.73 -10.25 -17.44
CA LYS A 35 -3.67 -9.14 -16.46
C LYS A 35 -4.00 -9.59 -15.04
N THR A 36 -4.29 -10.88 -14.85
CA THR A 36 -4.70 -11.42 -13.56
C THR A 36 -3.54 -11.37 -12.55
N PRO A 37 -3.77 -10.81 -11.36
CA PRO A 37 -2.77 -10.77 -10.31
C PRO A 37 -2.39 -12.18 -9.80
N SER A 38 -1.22 -12.26 -9.19
CA SER A 38 -0.75 -13.50 -8.57
C SER A 38 -1.57 -13.84 -7.34
N VAL A 39 -1.71 -15.13 -7.00
CA VAL A 39 -2.44 -15.58 -5.79
C VAL A 39 -1.93 -14.86 -4.55
N VAL A 40 -0.62 -14.68 -4.45
CA VAL A 40 0.06 -14.03 -3.32
C VAL A 40 -0.30 -12.55 -3.15
N SER A 41 -0.85 -11.90 -4.18
CA SER A 41 -1.26 -10.49 -4.13
C SER A 41 -2.76 -10.29 -3.89
N ILE A 42 -3.57 -11.34 -4.00
CA ILE A 42 -5.03 -11.27 -3.80
C ILE A 42 -5.37 -11.09 -2.32
N GLN A 43 -4.81 -11.94 -1.45
CA GLN A 43 -5.06 -11.88 -0.02
C GLN A 43 -4.65 -10.52 0.60
N PRO A 44 -3.43 -9.99 0.36
CA PRO A 44 -3.05 -8.70 0.93
C PRO A 44 -3.89 -7.53 0.39
N THR A 45 -4.38 -7.62 -0.86
CA THR A 45 -5.27 -6.60 -1.42
C THR A 45 -6.59 -6.56 -0.67
N PHE A 46 -7.15 -7.73 -0.33
CA PHE A 46 -8.39 -7.81 0.43
C PHE A 46 -8.21 -7.38 1.89
N GLU A 47 -7.17 -7.87 2.57
CA GLU A 47 -6.86 -7.48 3.95
C GLU A 47 -6.69 -5.97 4.07
N ARG A 48 -5.97 -5.34 3.13
CA ARG A 48 -5.81 -3.90 3.09
C ARG A 48 -7.14 -3.16 2.93
N PHE A 49 -8.06 -3.68 2.12
CA PHE A 49 -9.40 -3.10 2.01
C PHE A 49 -10.15 -3.21 3.34
N CYS A 50 -10.07 -4.36 4.03
CA CYS A 50 -10.68 -4.53 5.35
C CYS A 50 -10.10 -3.56 6.39
N GLU A 51 -8.80 -3.27 6.33
CA GLU A 51 -8.13 -2.33 7.24
C GLU A 51 -8.46 -0.87 6.97
N THR A 52 -8.54 -0.47 5.69
CA THR A 52 -8.54 0.95 5.29
C THR A 52 -9.85 1.41 4.66
N GLY A 53 -10.73 0.49 4.28
CA GLY A 53 -11.97 0.77 3.55
C GLY A 53 -11.77 1.24 2.11
N THR A 54 -10.53 1.27 1.60
CA THR A 54 -10.22 1.78 0.25
C THR A 54 -9.53 0.74 -0.62
N VAL A 55 -9.85 0.79 -1.92
CA VAL A 55 -9.19 0.01 -2.98
C VAL A 55 -8.10 0.82 -3.68
N GLU A 56 -7.92 2.09 -3.36
CA GLU A 56 -6.92 2.97 -3.97
C GLU A 56 -5.50 2.57 -3.53
N ASP A 57 -4.48 2.92 -4.32
CA ASP A 57 -3.09 2.71 -3.88
C ASP A 57 -2.72 3.69 -2.77
N ARG A 58 -1.86 3.27 -1.83
CA ARG A 58 -1.25 4.24 -0.92
C ARG A 58 -0.36 5.15 -1.76
N GLU A 59 -0.32 6.43 -1.41
CA GLU A 59 0.71 7.31 -1.93
C GLU A 59 2.07 6.67 -1.64
N ARG A 60 2.90 6.55 -2.68
CA ARG A 60 4.23 5.96 -2.51
C ARG A 60 5.05 6.92 -1.68
N SER A 61 5.53 6.47 -0.53
CA SER A 61 6.56 7.18 0.23
C SER A 61 7.84 7.19 -0.61
N GLY A 62 8.07 8.29 -1.32
CA GLY A 62 9.35 8.57 -1.96
C GLY A 62 10.37 9.02 -0.92
N ARG A 63 11.66 9.00 -1.29
CA ARG A 63 12.67 9.77 -0.57
C ARG A 63 12.20 11.23 -0.53
N PRO A 64 12.13 11.89 0.63
CA PRO A 64 11.83 13.31 0.69
C PRO A 64 12.78 14.06 -0.25
N SER A 65 12.24 14.68 -1.29
CA SER A 65 13.04 15.40 -2.28
C SER A 65 13.61 16.70 -1.73
N LYS A 66 13.01 17.20 -0.64
CA LYS A 66 13.42 18.41 0.08
C LYS A 66 13.29 18.14 1.57
N ILE A 67 14.31 18.54 2.32
CA ILE A 67 14.19 18.76 3.76
C ILE A 67 13.30 20.00 3.90
N THR A 68 12.21 19.91 4.67
CA THR A 68 11.34 21.06 4.98
C THR A 68 12.01 21.94 6.04
N GLU A 69 11.82 23.27 5.98
CA GLU A 69 12.40 24.20 6.96
C GLU A 69 12.04 23.82 8.40
N GLU A 70 10.82 23.35 8.63
CA GLU A 70 10.35 22.83 9.92
C GLU A 70 11.23 21.70 10.49
N LYS A 71 11.73 20.79 9.63
CA LYS A 71 12.63 19.70 10.03
C LYS A 71 14.07 20.18 10.24
N ILE A 72 14.45 21.27 9.59
CA ILE A 72 15.76 21.92 9.81
C ILE A 72 15.74 22.62 11.17
N ASP A 73 14.64 23.29 11.49
CA ASP A 73 14.46 24.01 12.75
C ASP A 73 14.40 23.03 13.94
N GLU A 74 13.68 21.92 13.80
CA GLU A 74 13.63 20.87 14.82
C GLU A 74 15.02 20.29 15.13
N VAL A 75 15.82 19.98 14.10
CA VAL A 75 17.21 19.53 14.28
C VAL A 75 18.10 20.64 14.85
N SER A 76 17.88 21.90 14.44
CA SER A 76 18.63 23.05 14.95
C SER A 76 18.41 23.27 16.44
N ASP A 77 17.17 23.11 16.90
CA ASP A 77 16.81 23.30 18.30
C ASP A 77 17.34 22.18 19.20
N VAL A 78 17.37 20.94 18.72
CA VAL A 78 18.00 19.82 19.43
C VAL A 78 19.52 20.04 19.55
N LEU A 79 20.19 20.45 18.47
CA LEU A 79 21.64 20.70 18.49
C LEU A 79 22.04 21.88 19.38
N LYS A 80 21.19 22.90 19.53
CA LYS A 80 21.43 24.05 20.41
C LYS A 80 21.24 23.72 21.88
N ASN A 81 20.19 22.96 22.20
CA ASN A 81 19.83 22.68 23.59
C ASN A 81 20.58 21.46 24.16
N GLU A 82 21.02 20.54 23.30
CA GLU A 82 21.75 19.33 23.70
C GLU A 82 22.94 19.07 22.75
N PRO A 83 24.06 19.79 22.88
CA PRO A 83 25.16 19.76 21.90
C PRO A 83 25.95 18.45 21.84
N GLN A 84 25.77 17.55 22.82
CA GLN A 84 26.33 16.18 22.81
C GLN A 84 25.28 15.11 22.48
N SER A 85 24.06 15.52 22.17
CA SER A 85 23.01 14.65 21.69
C SER A 85 23.29 14.27 20.24
N SER A 86 23.36 12.97 19.99
CA SER A 86 23.27 12.45 18.63
C SER A 86 21.81 12.53 18.20
N VAL A 87 21.50 13.40 17.23
CA VAL A 87 20.19 13.40 16.59
C VAL A 87 20.12 12.15 15.71
N HIS A 88 19.31 11.18 16.13
CA HIS A 88 19.08 9.95 15.38
C HIS A 88 17.95 10.10 14.37
#